data_AF-A0A7J5Y7P5-F1
#
_entry.id   AF-A0A7J5Y7P5-F1
#
_cell.length_a   1.000
_cell.length_b   1.000
_cell.length_c   1.000
_cell.angle_alpha   90.00
_cell.angle_beta   90.00
_cell.angle_gamma   90.00
#
_symmetry.space_group_name_H-M   'P 1'
#
loop_
_entity.id
_entity.type
_entity.pdbx_description
1 polymer ?
#
loop_
_entity_poly.entity_id
_entity_poly.type
_entity_poly.pdbx_seq_one_letter_code
_entity_poly.pdbx_strand_id
1 'polypeptide(L)'
;MFVVAAPWFCSSSCSTGGGGEEDFLLNYTKAVLWEGLNHLARRDAIQEGDGEALTDFWRTDMVLLWSRKHLQLFNSSHQLITGIEGFYPERIRQDMKWNRVLNLPGTSEGTVRNPKKMGRSVGSLSEELDRQRDKIL
;
A
#
# COMPACT_ATOMS: atom_id res chain seq x y z
N MET A 1 10.06 12.69 -29.76
CA MET A 1 8.61 12.95 -29.84
C MET A 1 8.14 13.18 -28.42
N PHE A 2 7.87 14.43 -28.03
CA PHE A 2 7.42 14.76 -26.68
C PHE A 2 5.89 14.70 -26.64
N VAL A 3 5.32 13.91 -25.73
CA VAL A 3 3.89 13.89 -25.46
C VAL A 3 3.56 15.15 -24.66
N VAL A 4 2.91 16.12 -25.29
CA VAL A 4 2.33 17.28 -24.60
C VAL A 4 1.11 16.76 -23.84
N ALA A 5 1.19 16.72 -22.51
CA ALA A 5 0.05 16.43 -21.66
C ALA A 5 -1.03 17.48 -21.93
N ALA A 6 -2.17 17.04 -22.48
CA ALA A 6 -3.32 17.91 -22.62
C ALA A 6 -3.74 18.41 -21.23
N PRO A 7 -4.05 19.71 -21.06
CA PRO A 7 -4.54 20.23 -19.79
C PRO A 7 -5.82 19.49 -19.43
N TRP A 8 -5.83 18.87 -18.25
CA TRP A 8 -6.99 18.20 -17.69
C TRP A 8 -8.21 19.14 -17.76
N PHE A 9 -9.34 18.66 -18.28
CA PHE A 9 -10.55 19.48 -18.43
C PHE A 9 -10.96 20.06 -17.08
N CYS A 10 -11.01 21.39 -16.97
CA CYS A 10 -11.55 22.10 -15.82
C CYS A 10 -12.74 22.97 -16.26
N SER A 11 -13.88 22.82 -15.59
CA SER A 11 -15.05 23.66 -15.81
C SER A 11 -14.78 25.10 -15.36
N SER A 12 -15.56 26.07 -15.83
CA SER A 12 -15.46 27.49 -15.42
C SER A 12 -15.57 27.70 -13.91
N SER A 13 -16.16 26.74 -13.19
CA SER A 13 -16.24 26.68 -11.72
C SER A 13 -14.89 26.40 -11.02
N CYS A 14 -13.92 25.79 -11.72
CA CYS A 14 -12.57 25.58 -11.17
C CYS A 14 -11.84 26.90 -10.93
N SER A 15 -12.07 27.90 -11.78
CA SER A 15 -11.39 29.19 -11.74
C SER A 15 -11.90 30.10 -10.62
N THR A 16 -13.13 29.86 -10.15
CA THR A 16 -13.79 30.64 -9.09
C THR A 16 -13.30 30.34 -7.67
N GLY A 17 -12.55 29.25 -7.47
CA GLY A 17 -11.96 28.91 -6.16
C GLY A 17 -10.59 29.55 -5.89
N GLY A 18 -10.11 30.44 -6.78
CA GLY A 18 -8.78 31.08 -6.67
C GLY A 18 -8.71 32.27 -5.72
N GLY A 19 -9.73 32.48 -4.88
CA GLY A 19 -9.80 33.61 -3.95
C GLY A 19 -9.17 33.30 -2.59
N GLY A 20 -7.86 33.07 -2.52
CA GLY A 20 -6.99 33.21 -1.33
C GLY A 20 -7.31 32.45 -0.02
N GLU A 21 -8.50 31.87 0.13
CA GLU A 21 -8.97 31.18 1.32
C GLU A 21 -9.07 29.69 1.03
N GLU A 22 -8.38 28.86 1.82
CA GLU A 22 -8.41 27.42 1.64
C GLU A 22 -9.84 26.91 1.83
N ASP A 23 -10.43 26.34 0.77
CA ASP A 23 -11.75 25.72 0.86
C ASP A 23 -11.63 24.40 1.65
N PHE A 24 -11.84 24.50 2.96
CA PHE A 24 -11.82 23.37 3.89
C PHE A 24 -12.80 22.27 3.50
N LEU A 25 -13.95 22.63 2.91
CA LEU A 25 -14.95 21.66 2.47
C LEU A 25 -14.47 20.91 1.23
N LEU A 26 -13.87 21.61 0.28
CA LEU A 26 -13.26 20.99 -0.90
C LEU A 26 -12.08 20.09 -0.52
N ASN A 27 -11.22 20.52 0.40
CA ASN A 27 -10.10 19.70 0.88
C ASN A 27 -10.59 18.46 1.64
N TYR A 28 -11.61 18.61 2.50
CA TYR A 28 -12.22 17.49 3.20
C TYR A 28 -12.87 16.49 2.23
N THR A 29 -13.66 16.96 1.27
CA THR A 29 -14.33 16.08 0.30
C THR A 29 -13.33 15.36 -0.61
N LYS A 30 -12.25 16.02 -1.02
CA LYS A 30 -11.13 15.39 -1.73
C LYS A 30 -10.46 14.30 -0.89
N ALA A 31 -10.21 14.56 0.39
CA ALA A 31 -9.59 13.58 1.28
C ALA A 31 -10.47 12.35 1.48
N VAL A 32 -11.78 12.54 1.75
CA VAL A 32 -12.74 11.43 1.90
C VAL A 32 -12.87 10.63 0.61
N LEU A 33 -12.96 11.31 -0.54
CA LEU A 33 -13.04 10.65 -1.84
C LEU A 33 -11.78 9.82 -2.12
N TRP A 34 -10.60 10.39 -1.87
CA TRP A 34 -9.33 9.70 -2.05
C TRP A 34 -9.23 8.46 -1.15
N GLU A 35 -9.57 8.58 0.14
CA GLU A 35 -9.56 7.44 1.07
C GLU A 35 -10.50 6.33 0.58
N GLY A 36 -11.73 6.68 0.17
CA GLY A 36 -12.71 5.72 -0.34
C GLY A 36 -12.25 5.01 -1.62
N LEU A 37 -11.73 5.75 -2.60
CA LEU A 37 -11.19 5.18 -3.84
C LEU A 37 -9.97 4.29 -3.57
N ASN A 38 -9.09 4.71 -2.65
CA ASN A 38 -7.92 3.92 -2.24
C ASN A 38 -8.33 2.60 -1.58
N HIS A 39 -9.35 2.61 -0.72
CA HIS A 39 -9.92 1.38 -0.14
C HIS A 39 -10.49 0.44 -1.21
N LEU A 40 -11.27 0.96 -2.16
CA LEU A 40 -11.86 0.15 -3.23
C LEU A 40 -10.78 -0.48 -4.11
N ALA A 41 -9.83 0.32 -4.60
CA ALA A 41 -8.75 -0.14 -5.46
C ALA A 41 -7.86 -1.19 -4.77
N ARG A 42 -7.60 -1.02 -3.46
CA ARG A 42 -6.85 -2.01 -2.69
C ARG A 42 -7.61 -3.32 -2.56
N ARG A 43 -8.91 -3.27 -2.25
CA ARG A 43 -9.73 -4.47 -2.10
C ARG A 43 -9.78 -5.26 -3.40
N ASP A 44 -9.90 -4.56 -4.52
CA ASP A 44 -9.87 -5.17 -5.85
C ASP A 44 -8.49 -5.81 -6.12
N ALA A 45 -7.39 -5.12 -5.83
CA ALA A 45 -6.04 -5.69 -5.95
C ALA A 45 -5.81 -6.93 -5.05
N ILE A 46 -6.35 -6.94 -3.83
CA ILE A 46 -6.32 -8.11 -2.94
C ILE A 46 -7.10 -9.28 -3.55
N GLN A 47 -8.29 -9.00 -4.09
CA GLN A 47 -9.17 -10.01 -4.67
C GLN A 47 -8.58 -10.63 -5.93
N GLU A 48 -7.94 -9.82 -6.77
CA GLU A 48 -7.25 -10.24 -7.99
C GLU A 48 -5.89 -10.88 -7.71
N GLY A 49 -5.31 -10.63 -6.54
CA GLY A 49 -3.97 -11.10 -6.19
C GLY A 49 -2.86 -10.33 -6.91
N ASP A 50 -3.09 -9.06 -7.23
CA ASP A 50 -2.11 -8.21 -7.91
C ASP A 50 -1.02 -7.76 -6.94
N GLY A 51 0.06 -8.53 -6.91
CA GLY A 51 1.22 -8.25 -6.06
C GLY A 51 1.93 -6.95 -6.38
N GLU A 52 1.83 -6.44 -7.61
CA GLU A 52 2.46 -5.18 -8.01
C GLU A 52 1.70 -3.99 -7.46
N ALA A 53 0.39 -3.94 -7.72
CA ALA A 53 -0.48 -2.92 -7.15
C ALA A 53 -0.41 -2.91 -5.62
N LEU A 54 -0.40 -4.09 -4.98
CA LEU A 54 -0.26 -4.18 -3.53
C LEU A 54 1.07 -3.61 -3.03
N THR A 55 2.18 -3.85 -3.73
CA THR A 55 3.49 -3.28 -3.35
C THR A 55 3.47 -1.76 -3.43
N ASP A 56 2.83 -1.18 -4.45
CA ASP A 56 2.67 0.27 -4.59
C ASP A 56 1.79 0.86 -3.48
N PHE A 57 0.69 0.19 -3.12
CA PHE A 57 -0.12 0.58 -1.96
C PHE A 57 0.70 0.60 -0.66
N TRP A 58 1.57 -0.38 -0.45
CA TRP A 58 2.46 -0.40 0.72
C TRP A 58 3.47 0.77 0.71
N ARG A 59 3.97 1.17 -0.47
CA ARG A 59 4.86 2.33 -0.60
C ARG A 59 4.14 3.62 -0.20
N THR A 60 2.89 3.82 -0.65
CA THR A 60 2.09 4.98 -0.26
C THR A 60 1.76 4.96 1.24
N ASP A 61 1.41 3.80 1.79
CA ASP A 61 1.06 3.64 3.21
C ASP A 61 2.23 3.93 4.14
N MET A 62 3.47 3.65 3.76
CA MET A 62 4.63 3.95 4.60
C MET A 62 4.68 5.42 5.02
N VAL A 63 4.33 6.34 4.12
CA VAL A 63 4.29 7.78 4.41
C VAL A 63 3.20 8.10 5.45
N LEU A 64 2.04 7.47 5.33
CA LEU A 64 0.93 7.62 6.28
C LEU A 64 1.28 7.02 7.65
N LEU A 65 1.88 5.83 7.67
CA LEU A 65 2.28 5.13 8.89
C LEU A 65 3.34 5.89 9.68
N TRP A 66 4.30 6.51 8.97
CA TRP A 66 5.29 7.40 9.57
C TRP A 66 4.61 8.64 10.19
N SER A 67 3.77 9.32 9.41
CA SER A 67 3.09 10.55 9.83
C SER A 67 2.19 10.33 11.05
N ARG A 68 1.55 9.16 11.14
CA ARG A 68 0.67 8.76 12.25
C ARG A 68 1.41 8.03 13.40
N LYS A 69 2.74 7.98 13.38
CA LYS A 69 3.60 7.36 14.41
C LYS A 69 3.35 5.85 14.66
N HIS A 70 2.85 5.12 13.67
CA HIS A 70 2.69 3.66 13.75
C HIS A 70 4.00 2.93 13.40
N LEU A 71 5.03 3.12 14.23
CA LEU A 71 6.41 2.66 13.97
C LEU A 71 6.55 1.15 13.80
N GLN A 72 5.72 0.35 14.49
CA GLN A 72 5.77 -1.11 14.37
C GLN A 72 5.34 -1.58 12.97
N LEU A 73 4.25 -1.00 12.44
CA LEU A 73 3.78 -1.29 11.09
C LEU A 73 4.74 -0.73 10.07
N PHE A 74 5.21 0.51 10.26
CA PHE A 74 6.22 1.12 9.40
C PHE A 74 7.47 0.25 9.25
N ASN A 75 8.05 -0.24 10.35
CA ASN A 75 9.22 -1.12 10.31
C ASN A 75 8.93 -2.44 9.58
N SER A 76 7.74 -3.00 9.76
CA SER A 76 7.32 -4.24 9.11
C SER A 76 7.15 -4.03 7.59
N SER A 77 6.50 -2.95 7.18
CA SER A 77 6.31 -2.56 5.78
C SER A 77 7.64 -2.25 5.09
N HIS A 78 8.54 -1.54 5.78
CA HIS A 78 9.88 -1.28 5.28
C HIS A 78 10.63 -2.58 5.03
N GLN A 79 10.63 -3.51 6.00
CA GLN A 79 11.30 -4.81 5.84
C GLN A 79 10.73 -5.60 4.65
N LEU A 80 9.40 -5.61 4.51
CA LEU A 80 8.70 -6.26 3.39
C LEU A 80 9.18 -5.70 2.04
N ILE A 81 9.10 -4.38 1.85
CA ILE A 81 9.46 -3.72 0.59
C ILE A 81 10.94 -3.93 0.27
N THR A 82 11.85 -3.74 1.25
CA THR A 82 13.28 -4.00 1.02
C THR A 82 13.59 -5.46 0.71
N GLY A 83 12.82 -6.38 1.30
CA GLY A 83 12.85 -7.80 1.00
C GLY A 83 12.57 -8.08 -0.47
N ILE A 84 11.46 -7.55 -0.96
CA ILE A 84 10.97 -7.76 -2.33
C ILE A 84 11.86 -7.09 -3.37
N GLU A 85 12.32 -5.86 -3.12
CA GLU A 85 13.03 -5.08 -4.14
C GLU A 85 14.51 -5.45 -4.32
N GLY A 86 15.18 -5.98 -3.29
CA GLY A 86 16.63 -6.19 -3.40
C GLY A 86 17.26 -7.28 -2.53
N PHE A 87 16.66 -7.67 -1.42
CA PHE A 87 17.32 -8.60 -0.50
C PHE A 87 17.08 -10.08 -0.82
N TYR A 88 15.86 -10.46 -1.23
CA TYR A 88 15.54 -11.86 -1.50
C TYR A 88 15.95 -12.29 -2.91
N PRO A 89 16.27 -13.59 -3.13
CA PRO A 89 16.47 -14.12 -4.47
C PRO A 89 15.16 -14.07 -5.27
N GLU A 90 15.27 -13.93 -6.59
CA GLU A 90 14.14 -13.65 -7.49
C GLU A 90 12.93 -14.57 -7.28
N ARG A 91 13.16 -15.88 -7.13
CA ARG A 91 12.10 -16.84 -6.85
C ARG A 91 11.29 -16.50 -5.59
N ILE A 92 11.98 -16.15 -4.50
CA ILE A 92 11.34 -15.81 -3.23
C ILE A 92 10.62 -14.46 -3.34
N ARG A 93 11.18 -13.49 -4.09
CA ARG A 93 10.52 -12.21 -4.34
C ARG A 93 9.19 -12.40 -5.07
N GLN A 94 9.19 -13.20 -6.13
CA GLN A 94 7.99 -13.51 -6.90
C GLN A 94 6.96 -14.25 -6.05
N ASP A 95 7.40 -15.21 -5.24
CA ASP A 95 6.52 -15.89 -4.27
C ASP A 95 5.93 -14.90 -3.24
N MET A 96 6.72 -13.96 -2.72
CA MET A 96 6.23 -12.96 -1.76
C MET A 96 5.24 -11.98 -2.37
N LYS A 97 5.50 -11.57 -3.62
CA LYS A 97 4.71 -10.60 -4.38
C LYS A 97 3.37 -11.20 -4.77
N TRP A 98 3.36 -12.39 -5.39
CA TRP A 98 2.16 -12.94 -6.06
C TRP A 98 1.41 -13.99 -5.26
N ASN A 99 2.01 -14.68 -4.28
CA ASN A 99 1.26 -15.69 -3.53
C ASN A 99 0.43 -15.04 -2.44
N ARG A 100 -0.86 -15.42 -2.38
CA ARG A 100 -1.76 -14.98 -1.30
C ARG A 100 -1.37 -15.54 0.07
N VAL A 101 -0.69 -16.68 0.12
CA VAL A 101 -0.14 -17.29 1.35
C VAL A 101 1.25 -17.81 1.04
N LEU A 102 2.24 -17.40 1.84
CA LEU A 102 3.61 -17.89 1.71
C LEU A 102 3.80 -19.13 2.58
N ASN A 103 4.08 -20.27 1.92
CA ASN A 103 4.59 -21.46 2.56
C ASN A 103 6.05 -21.65 2.13
N LEU A 104 6.96 -20.85 2.69
CA LEU A 104 8.38 -21.03 2.45
C LEU A 104 8.85 -22.31 3.17
N PRO A 105 9.30 -23.37 2.45
CA PRO A 105 9.97 -24.47 3.11
C PRO A 105 11.25 -23.91 3.75
N GLY A 106 11.42 -24.16 5.05
CA GLY A 106 12.58 -23.72 5.79
C GLY A 106 13.86 -24.15 5.06
N THR A 107 14.73 -23.20 4.77
CA THR A 107 16.10 -23.49 4.33
C THR A 107 16.74 -24.45 5.33
N SER A 108 17.54 -25.39 4.81
CA SER A 108 18.27 -26.40 5.55
C SER A 108 19.30 -25.77 6.48
N GLU A 109 18.87 -25.32 7.65
CA GLU A 109 19.60 -25.28 8.92
C GLU A 109 18.69 -24.63 9.98
N GLY A 110 18.26 -25.44 10.94
CA GLY A 110 17.55 -24.96 12.12
C GLY A 110 16.05 -24.74 11.91
N THR A 111 15.26 -25.65 12.48
CA THR A 111 13.82 -25.46 12.68
C THR A 111 13.56 -24.16 13.44
N VAL A 112 13.13 -23.10 12.75
CA VAL A 112 12.56 -21.91 13.39
C VAL A 112 11.21 -22.33 13.98
N ARG A 113 11.23 -22.84 15.22
CA ARG A 113 10.07 -23.27 16.01
C ARG A 113 9.13 -22.14 16.44
N ASN A 114 9.20 -20.97 15.80
CA ASN A 114 8.34 -19.83 16.08
C ASN A 114 7.43 -19.55 14.88
N PRO A 115 6.19 -20.07 14.86
CA PRO A 115 5.19 -19.73 13.83
C PRO A 115 4.81 -18.24 13.83
N LYS A 116 5.28 -17.44 14.79
CA LYS A 116 5.09 -15.98 14.85
C LYS A 116 6.00 -15.18 13.90
N LYS A 117 6.98 -15.81 13.23
CA LYS A 117 7.96 -15.14 12.36
C LYS A 117 8.13 -15.79 10.98
N MET A 118 7.11 -16.51 10.49
CA MET A 118 7.09 -16.98 9.10
C MET A 118 6.44 -15.92 8.21
N GLY A 119 7.12 -15.60 7.11
CA GLY A 119 6.81 -14.49 6.20
C GLY A 119 5.36 -14.54 5.77
N ARG A 120 4.61 -13.50 6.14
CA ARG A 120 3.29 -13.26 5.58
C ARG A 120 3.49 -12.72 4.18
N SER A 121 2.71 -13.21 3.22
CA SER A 121 2.67 -12.64 1.87
C SER A 121 2.22 -11.18 1.91
N VAL A 122 2.52 -10.44 0.84
CA VAL A 122 1.98 -9.09 0.65
C VAL A 122 0.46 -9.10 0.76
N GLY A 123 -0.22 -10.05 0.11
CA GLY A 123 -1.68 -10.18 0.16
C GLY A 123 -2.24 -10.41 1.57
N SER A 124 -1.67 -11.33 2.34
CA SER A 124 -2.15 -11.62 3.70
C SER A 124 -1.88 -10.49 4.70
N LEU A 125 -0.78 -9.75 4.51
CA LEU A 125 -0.53 -8.52 5.26
C LEU A 125 -1.52 -7.42 4.89
N SER A 126 -1.83 -7.28 3.61
CA SER A 126 -2.79 -6.29 3.13
C SER A 126 -4.20 -6.57 3.64
N GLU A 127 -4.63 -7.84 3.68
CA GLU A 127 -5.93 -8.24 4.28
C GLU A 127 -6.01 -7.93 5.78
N GLU A 128 -4.94 -8.19 6.53
CA GLU A 128 -4.89 -7.88 7.96
C GLU A 128 -4.87 -6.37 8.21
N LEU A 129 -4.12 -5.62 7.41
CA LEU A 129 -4.08 -4.17 7.53
C LEU A 129 -5.43 -3.55 7.19
N ASP A 130 -6.13 -4.06 6.16
CA ASP A 130 -7.48 -3.60 5.83
C ASP A 130 -8.48 -3.90 6.96
N ARG A 131 -8.38 -5.07 7.61
CA ARG A 131 -9.18 -5.38 8.82
C ARG A 131 -8.87 -4.49 10.03
N GLN A 132 -7.61 -4.09 10.19
CA GLN A 132 -7.19 -3.24 11.30
C GLN A 132 -7.33 -1.74 11.00
N ARG A 133 -7.63 -1.37 9.75
CA ARG A 133 -7.66 0.03 9.30
C ARG A 133 -8.66 0.85 10.10
N ASP A 134 -9.83 0.31 10.44
CA ASP A 134 -10.84 0.97 11.29
C ASP A 134 -10.38 1.22 12.74
N LYS A 135 -9.27 0.60 13.17
CA LYS A 135 -8.66 0.80 14.50
C LYS A 135 -7.41 1.69 14.46
N ILE A 136 -6.89 1.91 13.25
CA ILE A 136 -5.65 2.65 12.98
C ILE A 136 -5.97 4.04 12.40
N LEU A 137 -7.09 4.18 11.71
CA LEU A 137 -7.70 5.45 11.27
C LEU A 137 -8.69 5.97 12.30
#